data_AF-A0A920QBF9-F1
#
_entry.id   AF-A0A920QBF9-F1
#
_cell.length_a   1.000
_cell.length_b   1.000
_cell.length_c   1.000
_cell.angle_alpha   90.00
_cell.angle_beta   90.00
_cell.angle_gamma   90.00
#
_symmetry.space_group_name_H-M   'P 1'
#
loop_
_entity.id
_entity.type
_entity.pdbx_description
1 polymer ?
#
loop_
_entity_poly.entity_id
_entity_poly.type
_entity_poly.pdbx_seq_one_letter_code
_entity_poly.pdbx_strand_id
1 'polypeptide(L)' 'MEARIQNSWTCRKGVGWSLDEHNSKLVTSAMKSKVEQIRKDIIAGNIKVHDYMSNNKCPVQ' A
#
# COMPACT_ATOMS: atom_id res chain seq x y z
N MET A 1 -11.64 4.08 -12.91
CA MET A 1 -11.03 3.52 -11.66
C MET A 1 -10.12 4.64 -11.11
N GLU A 2 -9.57 4.66 -9.88
CA GLU A 2 -8.69 5.77 -9.43
C GLU A 2 -7.45 5.26 -8.65
N ALA A 3 -6.18 5.34 -9.10
CA ALA A 3 -5.05 5.07 -8.18
C ALA A 3 -4.83 6.24 -7.25
N ARG A 4 -5.29 6.00 -6.04
CA ARG A 4 -4.93 6.75 -4.84
C ARG A 4 -4.71 5.72 -3.74
N ILE A 5 -4.06 6.14 -2.66
CA ILE A 5 -4.29 5.47 -1.38
C ILE A 5 -5.75 5.75 -1.05
N GLN A 6 -6.59 4.73 -1.14
CA GLN A 6 -8.02 4.84 -0.90
C GLN A 6 -8.35 4.19 0.45
N ASN A 7 -9.15 4.87 1.25
CA ASN A 7 -9.80 4.24 2.38
C ASN A 7 -10.86 3.28 1.84
N SER A 8 -10.64 1.97 1.98
CA SER A 8 -11.61 0.96 1.55
C SER A 8 -12.54 0.59 2.70
N TRP A 9 -13.82 0.94 2.54
CA TRP A 9 -14.90 0.80 3.54
C TRP A 9 -15.43 -0.63 3.71
N THR A 10 -14.71 -1.64 3.22
CA THR A 10 -15.01 -3.03 3.58
C THR A 10 -14.31 -3.32 4.89
N CYS A 11 -15.04 -3.81 5.90
CA CYS A 11 -14.71 -3.85 7.34
C CYS A 11 -13.36 -4.46 7.78
N ARG A 12 -12.44 -4.80 6.87
CA ARG A 12 -11.10 -5.34 7.15
C ARG A 12 -9.96 -4.72 6.32
N LYS A 13 -10.18 -3.70 5.49
CA LYS A 13 -9.14 -3.16 4.58
C LYS A 13 -9.11 -1.62 4.53
N GLY A 14 -8.99 -0.97 5.70
CA GLY A 14 -9.11 0.48 5.84
C GLY A 14 -8.18 1.35 4.99
N VAL A 15 -7.08 0.81 4.45
CA VAL A 15 -6.16 1.50 3.53
C VAL A 15 -5.70 0.52 2.44
N GLY A 16 -5.82 0.92 1.18
CA GLY A 16 -5.36 0.12 0.03
C GLY A 16 -4.79 0.98 -1.10
N TRP A 17 -4.00 0.34 -1.97
CA TRP A 17 -3.62 0.93 -3.24
C TRP A 17 -4.74 0.69 -4.27
N SER A 18 -4.86 1.60 -5.23
CA SER A 18 -5.81 1.46 -6.33
C SER A 18 -5.08 1.67 -7.65
N LEU A 19 -5.70 1.36 -8.80
CA LEU A 19 -5.11 1.43 -10.14
C LEU A 19 -6.16 1.88 -11.15
N ASP A 20 -5.83 2.79 -12.06
CA ASP A 20 -6.77 3.36 -13.03
C ASP A 20 -6.22 3.66 -14.42
N GLU A 21 -7.06 4.20 -15.31
CA GLU A 21 -6.66 4.61 -16.67
C GLU A 21 -5.57 5.69 -16.72
N HIS A 22 -5.49 6.60 -15.75
CA HIS A 22 -4.52 7.69 -15.66
C HIS A 22 -3.13 7.25 -15.16
N ASN A 23 -3.02 6.20 -14.34
CA ASN A 23 -1.74 5.70 -13.79
C ASN A 23 -1.43 4.25 -14.17
N SER A 24 -2.33 3.52 -14.83
CA SER A 24 -2.08 2.17 -15.34
C SER A 24 -0.81 2.07 -16.17
N LYS A 25 -0.50 3.12 -16.95
CA LYS A 25 0.69 3.22 -17.78
C LYS A 25 1.99 3.39 -16.99
N LEU A 26 1.90 3.86 -15.75
CA LEU A 26 3.04 4.08 -14.85
C LEU A 26 3.37 2.85 -14.01
N VAL A 27 2.43 1.90 -13.88
CA VAL A 27 2.57 0.74 -13.00
C VAL A 27 2.78 -0.53 -13.82
N THR A 28 4.02 -1.02 -13.83
CA THR A 28 4.39 -2.26 -14.52
C THR A 28 3.83 -3.50 -13.80
N SER A 29 3.75 -4.63 -14.51
CA SER A 29 3.35 -5.92 -13.93
C SER A 29 4.25 -6.36 -12.76
N ALA A 30 5.54 -6.07 -12.85
CA ALA A 30 6.51 -6.32 -11.79
C ALA A 30 6.21 -5.50 -10.53
N MET A 31 5.84 -4.22 -10.67
CA MET A 31 5.44 -3.37 -9.55
C MET A 31 4.17 -3.90 -8.86
N LYS A 32 3.15 -4.30 -9.63
CA LYS A 32 1.92 -4.88 -9.07
C LYS A 32 2.22 -6.13 -8.25
N SER A 33 3.05 -7.02 -8.79
CA SER A 33 3.44 -8.27 -8.12
C SER A 33 4.19 -8.00 -6.81
N LYS A 34 5.10 -7.01 -6.82
CA LYS A 34 5.86 -6.62 -5.64
C LYS A 34 4.97 -6.01 -4.55
N VAL A 35 4.02 -5.15 -4.92
CA VAL A 35 3.07 -4.54 -3.97
C VAL A 35 2.16 -5.60 -3.34
N GLU A 36 1.67 -6.57 -4.12
CA GLU A 36 0.86 -7.67 -3.57
C GLU A 36 1.66 -8.59 -2.65
N GLN A 37 2.95 -8.83 -2.93
CA GLN A 37 3.81 -9.58 -2.02
C GLN A 37 4.04 -8.82 -0.71
N ILE A 38 4.40 -7.53 -0.78
CA ILE A 38 4.57 -6.68 0.41
C ILE A 38 3.28 -6.64 1.23
N ARG A 39 2.11 -6.56 0.59
CA ARG A 39 0.81 -6.62 1.26
C ARG A 39 0.65 -7.92 2.06
N LYS A 40 0.97 -9.07 1.47
CA LYS A 40 0.92 -10.37 2.16
C LYS A 40 1.87 -10.40 3.34
N ASP A 41 3.08 -9.88 3.16
CA ASP A 41 4.09 -9.84 4.22
C ASP A 41 3.71 -8.92 5.39
N ILE A 42 3.04 -7.79 5.12
CA ILE A 42 2.46 -6.93 6.18
C ILE A 42 1.36 -7.67 6.93
N ILE A 43 0.44 -8.35 6.22
CA ILE A 43 -0.65 -9.12 6.83
C ILE A 43 -0.11 -10.28 7.67
N ALA A 44 0.94 -10.95 7.19
CA ALA A 44 1.61 -12.03 7.89
C ALA A 44 2.46 -11.55 9.09
N GLY A 45 2.69 -10.24 9.21
CA GLY A 45 3.55 -9.66 10.25
C GLY A 45 5.05 -9.73 9.96
N ASN A 46 5.44 -10.21 8.77
CA ASN A 46 6.83 -10.26 8.30
C ASN A 46 7.41 -8.84 8.10
N ILE A 47 6.57 -7.90 7.68
CA ILE A 47 6.91 -6.48 7.53
C ILE A 47 6.09 -5.68 8.54
N LYS A 48 6.77 -4.95 9.43
CA LYS A 48 6.14 -4.01 10.36
C LYS A 48 6.16 -2.60 9.77
N VAL A 49 4.98 -2.05 9.54
CA VAL A 49 4.82 -0.65 9.15
C VAL A 49 5.12 0.22 10.37
N HIS A 50 6.04 1.17 10.24
CA HIS A 50 6.35 2.10 11.31
C HIS A 50 5.15 3.02 11.57
N ASP A 51 4.74 3.11 12.84
CA ASP A 51 3.74 4.09 13.27
C ASP A 51 4.39 5.46 13.46
N TYR A 52 4.18 6.34 12.49
CA TYR A 52 4.69 7.71 12.54
C TYR A 52 4.22 8.47 13.80
N MET A 53 3.01 8.20 14.31
CA MET A 53 2.48 8.91 15.47
C MET A 53 3.18 8.51 16.77
N SER A 54 3.92 7.40 16.77
CA SER A 54 4.69 6.95 17.95
C SER A 54 5.87 7.85 18.27
N ASN A 55 6.49 8.50 17.27
CA ASN A 55 7.71 9.28 17.46
C ASN A 55 7.89 10.46 16.49
N ASN A 56 6.94 10.71 15.59
CA ASN A 56 6.97 11.74 14.55
C ASN A 56 8.21 11.70 13.64
N LYS A 57 8.76 10.52 13.36
CA LYS A 57 9.94 10.34 12.51
C LYS A 57 9.66 9.39 11.35
N CYS A 58 10.25 9.68 10.19
CA CYS A 58 10.26 8.74 9.08
C CYS A 58 11.63 8.03 9.04
N PRO A 59 11.72 6.70 9.19
CA PRO A 59 12.99 5.96 9.23
C PRO A 59 13.81 5.99 7.92
N VAL A 60 13.22 6.48 6.84
CA VAL A 60 13.80 6.48 5.48
C VAL A 60 14.15 7.88 4.97
N GLN A 61 14.11 8.90 5.83
CA GLN A 61 14.57 10.26 5.51
C GLN A 61 16.09 10.40 5.62
#